data_AF-A0A959NYB6-F1
#
_entry.id   AF-A0A959NYB6-F1
#
_cell.length_a   1.000
_cell.length_b   1.000
_cell.length_c   1.000
_cell.angle_alpha   90.00
_cell.angle_beta   90.00
_cell.angle_gamma   90.00
#
_symmetry.space_group_name_H-M   'P 1'
#
loop_
_entity.id
_entity.type
_entity.pdbx_description
1 polymer ?
#
loop_
_entity_poly.entity_id
_entity_poly.type
_entity_poly.pdbx_seq_one_letter_code
_entity_poly.pdbx_strand_id
1 'polypeptide(L)'
;MKIDLFPKPGEIEGIADITKSLRNDFANSKQFNGAIAFYTINHSILGINAESVLYNPKSFICVDIHIPTDIDKLELLHNSGCNVYLHIFHLDGVKNVKHLMHTKLLYFESNENCTIWNGSHNWTNQALFGPNIESSTRVETTINDPFAVDVRAYLEMIKSICEPFEPRNIPIYKMLQKMLIDTGEGGINAMCAHLEVESVDELMRDNETRVIHCLSLDNNEYNVFKTVGGKIYFIIHEITTNETYLAESEITDVGKIIPNNPQTYNKVIPSRYYFFRGIAEDMSHLEGPSIINNEQLKSLDYHVELRILDYAKDYQLMKALTPTQQKNIIWEEDQNTLHSIRMRGNVNTQNLKIKRKSEHAESLINEARELNTFAGKKLSIDYNLLIEKFEEIRDGNTSK
;
A
#
# COMPACT_ATOMS: atom_id res chain seq x y z
N MET A 1 24.92 -10.20 28.29
CA MET A 1 24.16 -10.68 27.11
C MET A 1 24.39 -12.18 26.98
N LYS A 2 23.32 -12.96 26.80
CA LYS A 2 23.35 -14.40 26.51
C LYS A 2 22.58 -14.64 25.20
N ILE A 3 23.10 -15.51 24.33
CA ILE A 3 22.52 -15.77 23.01
C ILE A 3 22.25 -17.26 22.89
N ASP A 4 21.02 -17.61 22.55
CA ASP A 4 20.57 -18.97 22.24
C ASP A 4 20.21 -19.05 20.73
N LEU A 5 20.52 -20.18 20.10
CA LEU A 5 20.13 -20.49 18.72
C LEU A 5 18.98 -21.50 18.70
N PHE A 6 18.04 -21.30 17.78
CA PHE A 6 16.90 -22.18 17.54
C PHE A 6 16.83 -22.53 16.04
N PRO A 7 16.75 -23.82 15.68
CA PRO A 7 16.91 -24.99 16.55
C PRO A 7 18.33 -25.07 17.16
N LYS A 8 18.49 -25.78 18.27
CA LYS A 8 19.83 -25.97 18.85
C LYS A 8 20.65 -26.90 17.96
N PRO A 9 21.99 -26.73 17.92
CA PRO A 9 22.86 -27.66 17.19
C PRO A 9 22.61 -29.11 17.64
N GLY A 10 22.29 -29.98 16.69
CA GLY A 10 21.93 -31.38 16.94
C GLY A 10 20.43 -31.69 16.96
N GLU A 11 19.57 -30.67 17.04
CA GLU A 11 18.11 -30.79 16.82
C GLU A 11 17.82 -30.73 15.31
N ILE A 12 18.43 -31.63 14.52
CA ILE A 12 18.29 -31.69 13.05
C ILE A 12 17.23 -32.74 12.69
N GLU A 13 16.03 -32.62 13.27
CA GLU A 13 14.81 -33.22 12.69
C GLU A 13 13.87 -32.12 12.15
N GLY A 14 14.43 -30.98 11.75
CA GLY A 14 13.82 -30.05 10.78
C GLY A 14 12.63 -29.23 11.27
N ILE A 15 12.14 -29.43 12.49
CA ILE A 15 10.99 -28.71 13.05
C ILE A 15 11.42 -28.07 14.38
N ALA A 16 11.88 -26.83 14.32
CA ALA A 16 12.21 -26.06 15.51
C ALA A 16 10.91 -25.56 16.16
N ASP A 17 10.26 -26.40 16.97
CA ASP A 17 9.12 -25.95 17.77
C ASP A 17 9.61 -24.94 18.84
N ILE A 18 9.56 -23.66 18.50
CA ILE A 18 9.91 -22.56 19.40
C ILE A 18 8.76 -22.19 20.33
N THR A 19 7.58 -22.81 20.23
CA THR A 19 6.38 -22.36 20.96
C THR A 19 6.54 -22.51 22.47
N LYS A 20 7.27 -23.54 22.94
CA LYS A 20 7.59 -23.67 24.37
C LYS A 20 8.42 -22.49 24.88
N SER A 21 9.43 -22.07 24.12
CA SER A 21 10.29 -20.94 24.48
C SER A 21 9.53 -19.62 24.40
N LEU A 22 8.73 -19.40 23.35
CA LEU A 22 7.87 -18.23 23.23
C LEU A 22 6.88 -18.12 24.39
N ARG A 23 6.19 -19.22 24.75
CA ARG A 23 5.29 -19.27 25.92
C ARG A 23 6.01 -18.91 27.21
N ASN A 24 7.25 -19.38 27.38
CA ASN A 24 8.06 -19.05 28.54
C ASN A 24 8.41 -17.55 28.57
N ASP A 25 8.75 -16.96 27.43
CA ASP A 25 9.07 -15.53 27.37
C ASP A 25 7.82 -14.66 27.61
N PHE A 26 6.65 -15.04 27.08
CA PHE A 26 5.38 -14.41 27.45
C PHE A 26 5.09 -14.53 28.94
N ALA A 27 5.25 -15.71 29.53
CA ALA A 27 4.96 -15.93 30.95
C ALA A 27 5.85 -15.12 31.91
N ASN A 28 7.06 -14.75 31.48
CA ASN A 28 8.03 -14.03 32.30
C ASN A 28 8.12 -12.53 31.99
N SER A 29 7.30 -12.03 31.06
CA SER A 29 7.35 -10.64 30.61
C SER A 29 6.23 -9.80 31.19
N LYS A 30 6.43 -8.48 31.19
CA LYS A 30 5.42 -7.47 31.53
C LYS A 30 4.95 -6.69 30.30
N GLN A 31 5.76 -6.68 29.24
CA GLN A 31 5.47 -5.98 28.00
C GLN A 31 6.01 -6.79 26.81
N PHE A 32 5.33 -6.70 25.67
CA PHE A 32 5.66 -7.35 24.41
C PHE A 32 5.51 -6.37 23.26
N ASN A 33 6.58 -6.18 22.48
CA ASN A 33 6.55 -5.42 21.23
C ASN A 33 7.02 -6.35 20.11
N GLY A 34 6.29 -6.44 19.00
CA GLY A 34 6.66 -7.32 17.89
C GLY A 34 6.39 -6.73 16.52
N ALA A 35 7.14 -7.18 15.53
CA ALA A 35 6.86 -6.98 14.12
C ALA A 35 7.09 -8.30 13.37
N ILE A 36 6.07 -8.79 12.67
CA ILE A 36 6.08 -10.09 11.98
C ILE A 36 5.37 -9.98 10.63
N ALA A 37 5.98 -10.50 9.58
CA ALA A 37 5.40 -10.38 8.25
C ALA A 37 4.01 -11.04 8.17
N PHE A 38 3.87 -12.26 8.68
CA PHE A 38 2.62 -13.01 8.56
C PHE A 38 2.10 -13.57 9.90
N TYR A 39 0.78 -13.52 10.09
CA TYR A 39 0.08 -14.02 11.26
C TYR A 39 -1.09 -14.95 10.88
N THR A 40 -1.06 -16.22 11.28
CA THR A 40 -2.17 -17.18 11.08
C THR A 40 -2.50 -18.05 12.28
N ILE A 41 -1.83 -17.83 13.41
CA ILE A 41 -2.02 -18.63 14.61
C ILE A 41 -3.21 -18.16 15.45
N ASN A 42 -3.69 -19.03 16.33
CA ASN A 42 -4.56 -18.61 17.43
C ASN A 42 -3.70 -18.05 18.57
N HIS A 43 -4.11 -16.93 19.19
CA HIS A 43 -3.40 -16.34 20.33
C HIS A 43 -3.24 -17.33 21.50
N SER A 44 -4.10 -18.35 21.62
CA SER A 44 -3.98 -19.40 22.63
C SER A 44 -2.63 -20.15 22.60
N ILE A 45 -1.94 -20.13 21.45
CA ILE A 45 -0.60 -20.71 21.29
C ILE A 45 0.45 -19.97 22.12
N LEU A 46 0.24 -18.68 22.41
CA LEU A 46 1.14 -17.84 23.20
C LEU A 46 1.13 -18.19 24.70
N GLY A 47 0.15 -19.00 25.14
CA GLY A 47 0.04 -19.52 26.50
C GLY A 47 -0.89 -18.67 27.39
N ILE A 48 -1.32 -19.26 28.51
CA ILE A 48 -2.34 -18.68 29.42
C ILE A 48 -1.97 -17.31 30.01
N ASN A 49 -0.68 -16.99 30.09
CA ASN A 49 -0.20 -15.73 30.67
C ASN A 49 -0.06 -14.62 29.62
N ALA A 50 -0.19 -14.94 28.32
CA ALA A 50 0.03 -13.98 27.24
C ALA A 50 -0.95 -12.80 27.31
N GLU A 51 -2.21 -13.04 27.66
CA GLU A 51 -3.23 -11.99 27.79
C GLU A 51 -2.74 -10.84 28.67
N SER A 52 -2.24 -11.13 29.88
CA SER A 52 -1.76 -10.08 30.80
C SER A 52 -0.66 -9.19 30.22
N VAL A 53 0.19 -9.75 29.36
CA VAL A 53 1.25 -9.03 28.66
C VAL A 53 0.69 -8.25 27.48
N LEU A 54 -0.24 -8.84 26.73
CA LEU A 54 -0.87 -8.22 25.57
C LEU A 54 -1.77 -7.05 25.95
N TYR A 55 -2.47 -7.11 27.10
CA TYR A 55 -3.28 -6.03 27.66
C TYR A 55 -2.48 -4.81 28.11
N ASN A 56 -1.14 -4.91 28.23
CA ASN A 56 -0.34 -3.75 28.60
C ASN A 56 -0.44 -2.69 27.49
N PRO A 57 -0.80 -1.43 27.79
CA PRO A 57 -0.97 -0.38 26.78
C PRO A 57 0.32 -0.03 26.02
N LYS A 58 1.49 -0.47 26.52
CA LYS A 58 2.77 -0.34 25.83
C LYS A 58 3.09 -1.52 24.92
N SER A 59 2.40 -2.65 25.10
CA SER A 59 2.58 -3.82 24.23
C SER A 59 1.90 -3.59 22.90
N PHE A 60 2.51 -4.04 21.82
CA PHE A 60 1.92 -3.99 20.48
C PHE A 60 2.50 -5.05 19.55
N ILE A 61 1.82 -5.27 18.43
CA ILE A 61 2.35 -6.07 17.33
C ILE A 61 2.03 -5.42 15.99
N CYS A 62 3.03 -5.34 15.12
CA CYS A 62 2.88 -4.92 13.73
C CYS A 62 2.86 -6.16 12.83
N VAL A 63 1.86 -6.24 11.97
CA VAL A 63 1.65 -7.37 11.04
C VAL A 63 1.43 -6.83 9.64
N ASP A 64 1.95 -7.50 8.62
CA ASP A 64 1.66 -7.12 7.23
C ASP A 64 0.30 -7.66 6.77
N ILE A 65 -0.42 -6.86 5.97
CA ILE A 65 -1.72 -7.25 5.40
C ILE A 65 -1.61 -8.37 4.36
N HIS A 66 -0.46 -8.57 3.72
CA HIS A 66 -0.32 -9.57 2.66
C HIS A 66 -0.65 -10.98 3.15
N ILE A 67 -1.17 -11.81 2.23
CA ILE A 67 -1.34 -13.23 2.50
C ILE A 67 0.03 -13.89 2.81
N PRO A 68 0.08 -14.89 3.71
CA PRO A 68 -1.05 -15.60 4.28
C PRO A 68 -1.66 -15.01 5.57
N THR A 69 -1.40 -13.74 5.95
CA THR A 69 -2.00 -13.16 7.16
C THR A 69 -3.52 -13.38 7.21
N ASP A 70 -4.03 -13.86 8.35
CA ASP A 70 -5.45 -14.13 8.58
C ASP A 70 -6.08 -13.00 9.41
N ILE A 71 -6.89 -12.17 8.75
CA ILE A 71 -7.55 -11.00 9.35
C ILE A 71 -8.47 -11.41 10.51
N ASP A 72 -9.13 -12.57 10.43
CA ASP A 72 -10.01 -13.04 11.50
C ASP A 72 -9.20 -13.46 12.73
N LYS A 73 -7.96 -13.94 12.55
CA LYS A 73 -7.04 -14.19 13.68
C LYS A 73 -6.50 -12.92 14.29
N LEU A 74 -6.27 -11.88 13.50
CA LEU A 74 -5.92 -10.56 14.01
C LEU A 74 -7.06 -9.95 14.85
N GLU A 75 -8.32 -10.13 14.43
CA GLU A 75 -9.48 -9.74 15.22
C GLU A 75 -9.50 -10.47 16.57
N LEU A 76 -9.28 -11.79 16.59
CA LEU A 76 -9.19 -12.55 17.84
C LEU A 76 -8.06 -12.05 18.74
N LEU A 77 -6.89 -11.73 18.18
CA LEU A 77 -5.76 -11.19 18.94
C LEU A 77 -6.07 -9.79 19.51
N HIS A 78 -6.70 -8.93 18.72
CA HIS A 78 -7.15 -7.60 19.14
C HIS A 78 -8.18 -7.70 20.28
N ASN A 79 -9.15 -8.59 20.16
CA ASN A 79 -10.17 -8.83 21.18
C ASN A 79 -9.59 -9.40 22.48
N SER A 80 -8.42 -10.04 22.44
CA SER A 80 -7.63 -10.42 23.62
C SER A 80 -6.88 -9.24 24.27
N GLY A 81 -7.13 -8.01 23.85
CA GLY A 81 -6.53 -6.79 24.42
C GLY A 81 -5.21 -6.36 23.81
N CYS A 82 -4.73 -7.03 22.75
CA CYS A 82 -3.48 -6.67 22.09
C CYS A 82 -3.66 -5.41 21.22
N ASN A 83 -2.72 -4.46 21.31
CA ASN A 83 -2.63 -3.37 20.35
C ASN A 83 -2.03 -3.89 19.02
N VAL A 84 -2.90 -4.23 18.07
CA VAL A 84 -2.51 -4.69 16.74
C VAL A 84 -2.38 -3.50 15.79
N TYR A 85 -1.30 -3.47 15.03
CA TYR A 85 -1.04 -2.50 13.96
C TYR A 85 -0.84 -3.26 12.65
N LEU A 86 -1.50 -2.80 11.59
CA LEU A 86 -1.45 -3.39 10.26
C LEU A 86 -0.57 -2.52 9.36
N HIS A 87 0.47 -3.13 8.81
CA HIS A 87 1.21 -2.55 7.70
C HIS A 87 0.39 -2.76 6.42
N ILE A 88 -0.14 -1.66 5.92
CA ILE A 88 -0.95 -1.58 4.71
C ILE A 88 -0.22 -0.70 3.69
N PHE A 89 -0.45 -0.95 2.41
CA PHE A 89 -0.03 -0.04 1.36
C PHE A 89 -1.14 0.99 1.14
N HIS A 90 -0.77 2.24 0.86
CA HIS A 90 -1.74 3.26 0.49
C HIS A 90 -2.07 3.15 -1.00
N LEU A 91 -3.37 3.05 -1.33
CA LEU A 91 -3.86 3.01 -2.72
C LEU A 91 -3.88 4.38 -3.42
N ASP A 92 -3.45 5.44 -2.76
CA ASP A 92 -3.62 6.82 -3.22
C ASP A 92 -2.72 7.20 -4.41
N GLY A 93 -2.15 6.23 -5.14
CA GLY A 93 -1.41 6.41 -6.39
C GLY A 93 -0.07 7.17 -6.26
N VAL A 94 0.11 7.92 -5.18
CA VAL A 94 1.21 8.88 -4.98
C VAL A 94 2.39 8.24 -4.26
N LYS A 95 2.21 7.12 -3.54
CA LYS A 95 3.31 6.44 -2.86
C LYS A 95 3.19 4.92 -2.92
N ASN A 96 3.98 4.34 -3.83
CA ASN A 96 4.34 2.94 -3.87
C ASN A 96 5.10 2.53 -2.60
N VAL A 97 4.41 2.22 -1.50
CA VAL A 97 4.98 1.24 -0.54
C VAL A 97 4.49 -0.13 -0.98
N LYS A 98 4.94 -0.57 -2.16
CA LYS A 98 4.71 -1.92 -2.71
C LYS A 98 5.51 -2.99 -1.96
N HIS A 99 6.03 -2.66 -0.79
CA HIS A 99 7.00 -3.49 -0.10
C HIS A 99 6.35 -4.15 1.08
N LEU A 100 6.33 -5.48 1.04
CA LEU A 100 6.01 -6.35 2.16
C LEU A 100 6.86 -5.96 3.38
N MET A 101 6.24 -5.70 4.53
CA MET A 101 6.94 -5.61 5.81
C MET A 101 7.42 -7.02 6.17
N HIS A 102 8.68 -7.32 5.86
CA HIS A 102 9.23 -8.67 6.02
C HIS A 102 9.91 -8.92 7.38
N THR A 103 9.81 -7.97 8.32
CA THR A 103 10.40 -8.05 9.67
C THR A 103 9.81 -9.21 10.48
N LYS A 104 10.65 -9.83 11.31
CA LYS A 104 10.33 -10.94 12.22
C LYS A 104 11.13 -10.79 13.51
N LEU A 105 10.81 -9.72 14.23
CA LEU A 105 11.54 -9.25 15.40
C LEU A 105 10.58 -9.14 16.58
N LEU A 106 10.92 -9.75 17.70
CA LEU A 106 10.12 -9.75 18.92
C LEU A 106 10.95 -9.21 20.08
N TYR A 107 10.31 -8.44 20.94
CA TYR A 107 10.90 -7.83 22.11
C TYR A 107 10.01 -8.09 23.33
N PHE A 108 10.59 -8.69 24.35
CA PHE A 108 9.93 -9.08 25.59
C PHE A 108 10.62 -8.38 26.76
N GLU A 109 9.91 -7.55 27.52
CA GLU A 109 10.49 -6.78 28.63
C GLU A 109 10.04 -7.32 29.99
N SER A 110 10.98 -7.49 30.91
CA SER A 110 10.76 -7.97 32.27
C SER A 110 11.63 -7.18 33.27
N ASN A 111 11.06 -6.38 34.16
CA ASN A 111 11.84 -5.58 35.14
C ASN A 111 13.07 -4.89 34.49
N GLU A 112 14.29 -5.28 34.85
CA GLU A 112 15.56 -4.73 34.32
C GLU A 112 16.12 -5.51 33.13
N ASN A 113 15.47 -6.62 32.75
CA ASN A 113 15.89 -7.54 31.70
C ASN A 113 14.93 -7.53 30.50
N CYS A 114 15.42 -7.96 29.35
CA CYS A 114 14.61 -8.21 28.17
C CYS A 114 15.11 -9.42 27.40
N THR A 115 14.20 -10.01 26.63
CA THR A 115 14.50 -11.07 25.65
C THR A 115 14.13 -10.58 24.26
N ILE A 116 15.02 -10.79 23.30
CA ILE A 116 14.86 -10.36 21.91
C ILE A 116 14.93 -11.58 21.02
N TRP A 117 13.95 -11.73 20.13
CA TRP A 117 13.98 -12.76 19.10
C TRP A 117 14.14 -12.12 17.73
N ASN A 118 15.13 -12.59 16.98
CA ASN A 118 15.30 -12.23 15.57
C ASN A 118 15.50 -13.52 14.76
N GLY A 119 14.71 -13.73 13.72
CA GLY A 119 14.85 -14.90 12.87
C GLY A 119 13.92 -14.95 11.67
N SER A 120 13.74 -16.14 11.12
CA SER A 120 12.92 -16.38 9.92
C SER A 120 11.48 -16.79 10.21
N HIS A 121 11.14 -17.08 11.47
CA HIS A 121 9.80 -17.49 11.88
C HIS A 121 8.78 -16.36 11.71
N ASN A 122 7.86 -16.54 10.76
CA ASN A 122 6.56 -15.87 10.83
C ASN A 122 5.69 -16.52 11.92
N TRP A 123 4.64 -15.84 12.37
CA TRP A 123 3.67 -16.45 13.30
C TRP A 123 2.57 -17.15 12.53
N THR A 124 2.98 -18.16 11.77
CA THR A 124 2.07 -19.02 11.03
C THR A 124 2.11 -20.43 11.56
N ASN A 125 1.03 -21.20 11.34
CA ASN A 125 1.02 -22.62 11.75
C ASN A 125 2.16 -23.42 11.08
N GLN A 126 2.52 -23.09 9.84
CA GLN A 126 3.60 -23.77 9.13
C GLN A 126 4.98 -23.44 9.70
N ALA A 127 5.22 -22.19 10.09
CA ALA A 127 6.49 -21.77 10.67
C ALA A 127 6.68 -22.24 12.12
N LEU A 128 5.58 -22.32 12.91
CA LEU A 128 5.67 -22.69 14.33
C LEU A 128 5.53 -24.19 14.60
N PHE A 129 4.79 -24.92 13.76
CA PHE A 129 4.52 -26.36 13.95
C PHE A 129 4.74 -27.20 12.70
N GLY A 130 4.86 -26.55 11.53
CA GLY A 130 4.94 -27.23 10.26
C GLY A 130 6.37 -27.60 9.87
N PRO A 131 6.56 -28.03 8.62
CA PRO A 131 7.83 -28.55 8.14
C PRO A 131 8.86 -27.45 7.79
N ASN A 132 8.57 -26.19 8.11
CA ASN A 132 9.49 -25.12 7.77
C ASN A 132 10.80 -25.26 8.56
N ILE A 133 11.91 -25.23 7.84
CA ILE A 133 13.23 -25.13 8.45
C ILE A 133 13.47 -23.66 8.76
N GLU A 134 13.29 -23.31 10.01
CA GLU A 134 13.41 -21.95 10.49
C GLU A 134 14.67 -21.77 11.34
N SER A 135 15.14 -20.54 11.45
CA SER A 135 16.27 -20.18 12.30
C SER A 135 15.97 -18.91 13.07
N SER A 136 16.23 -18.94 14.37
CA SER A 136 16.10 -17.78 15.25
C SER A 136 17.25 -17.67 16.23
N THR A 137 17.61 -16.42 16.50
CA THR A 137 18.43 -16.02 17.64
C THR A 137 17.53 -15.50 18.73
N ARG A 138 17.77 -15.94 19.96
CA ARG A 138 17.14 -15.42 21.17
C ARG A 138 18.22 -14.80 22.04
N VAL A 139 18.11 -13.51 22.31
CA VAL A 139 19.11 -12.73 23.05
C VAL A 139 18.52 -12.27 24.36
N GLU A 140 19.09 -12.73 25.48
CA GLU A 140 18.78 -12.23 26.82
C GLU A 140 19.78 -11.13 27.19
N THR A 141 19.28 -9.96 27.55
CA THR A 141 20.10 -8.83 28.00
C THR A 141 19.32 -7.89 28.93
N THR A 142 19.89 -6.74 29.30
CA THR A 142 19.23 -5.71 30.11
C THR A 142 18.49 -4.70 29.22
N ILE A 143 17.43 -4.07 29.73
CA ILE A 143 16.65 -3.07 28.97
C ILE A 143 17.46 -1.84 28.54
N ASN A 144 18.61 -1.60 29.18
CA ASN A 144 19.52 -0.49 28.93
C ASN A 144 20.70 -0.88 28.01
N ASP A 145 20.78 -2.14 27.58
CA ASP A 145 21.78 -2.57 26.61
C ASP A 145 21.56 -1.80 25.29
N PRO A 146 22.61 -1.25 24.65
CA PRO A 146 22.48 -0.51 23.39
C PRO A 146 21.70 -1.28 22.33
N PHE A 147 21.91 -2.59 22.21
CA PHE A 147 21.17 -3.43 21.25
C PHE A 147 19.67 -3.46 21.54
N ALA A 148 19.27 -3.52 22.81
CA ALA A 148 17.86 -3.50 23.21
C ALA A 148 17.21 -2.14 22.97
N VAL A 149 17.95 -1.05 23.14
CA VAL A 149 17.50 0.30 22.81
C VAL A 149 17.23 0.44 21.31
N ASP A 150 18.16 -0.01 20.48
CA ASP A 150 18.02 0.04 19.02
C ASP A 150 16.85 -0.82 18.52
N VAL A 151 16.67 -2.03 19.08
CA VAL A 151 15.55 -2.91 18.74
C VAL A 151 14.19 -2.27 19.07
N ARG A 152 14.05 -1.67 20.26
CA ARG A 152 12.80 -0.98 20.63
C ARG A 152 12.54 0.21 19.70
N ALA A 153 13.55 1.01 19.42
CA ALA A 153 13.41 2.17 18.55
C ALA A 153 13.04 1.75 17.11
N TYR A 154 13.61 0.64 16.61
CA TYR A 154 13.23 0.07 15.32
C TYR A 154 11.79 -0.44 15.28
N LEU A 155 11.32 -1.11 16.34
CA LEU A 155 9.92 -1.57 16.43
C LEU A 155 8.93 -0.40 16.49
N GLU A 156 9.24 0.66 17.24
CA GLU A 156 8.42 1.88 17.27
C GLU A 156 8.40 2.59 15.91
N MET A 157 9.52 2.59 15.18
CA MET A 157 9.55 3.09 13.81
C MET A 157 8.61 2.28 12.89
N ILE A 158 8.64 0.95 12.94
CA ILE A 158 7.71 0.11 12.15
C ILE A 158 6.27 0.44 12.53
N LYS A 159 5.96 0.51 13.82
CA LYS A 159 4.63 0.91 14.30
C LYS A 159 4.20 2.28 13.75
N SER A 160 5.11 3.25 13.63
CA SER A 160 4.80 4.59 13.12
C SER A 160 4.37 4.63 11.65
N ILE A 161 4.68 3.58 10.87
CA ILE A 161 4.27 3.43 9.46
C ILE A 161 3.17 2.39 9.27
N CYS A 162 2.63 1.85 10.36
CA CYS A 162 1.48 0.95 10.35
C CYS A 162 0.23 1.69 10.83
N GLU A 163 -0.94 1.26 10.38
CA GLU A 163 -2.21 1.76 10.89
C GLU A 163 -2.68 0.92 12.09
N PRO A 164 -3.34 1.50 13.10
CA PRO A 164 -4.06 0.72 14.10
C PRO A 164 -5.09 -0.23 13.46
N PHE A 165 -5.15 -1.47 13.94
CA PHE A 165 -6.17 -2.43 13.51
C PHE A 165 -7.53 -2.03 14.09
N GLU A 166 -8.52 -1.88 13.21
CA GLU A 166 -9.88 -1.48 13.56
C GLU A 166 -10.84 -2.59 13.12
N PRO A 167 -11.53 -3.31 14.04
CA PRO A 167 -12.43 -4.42 13.69
C PRO A 167 -13.53 -4.05 12.67
N ARG A 168 -14.03 -2.81 12.72
CA ARG A 168 -15.01 -2.31 11.74
C ARG A 168 -14.49 -2.30 10.30
N ASN A 169 -13.17 -2.30 10.09
CA ASN A 169 -12.53 -2.25 8.78
C ASN A 169 -12.16 -3.65 8.25
N ILE A 170 -12.53 -4.74 8.94
CA ILE A 170 -12.27 -6.13 8.48
C ILE A 170 -12.73 -6.38 7.03
N PRO A 171 -13.92 -5.93 6.59
CA PRO A 171 -14.34 -6.08 5.19
C PRO A 171 -13.36 -5.42 4.21
N ILE A 172 -12.84 -4.23 4.54
CA ILE A 172 -11.83 -3.53 3.73
C ILE A 172 -10.53 -4.33 3.70
N TYR A 173 -10.04 -4.80 4.85
CA TYR A 173 -8.78 -5.54 4.91
C TYR A 173 -8.81 -6.80 4.04
N LYS A 174 -9.92 -7.55 4.09
CA LYS A 174 -10.11 -8.73 3.25
C LYS A 174 -10.16 -8.40 1.76
N MET A 175 -10.81 -7.31 1.39
CA MET A 175 -10.84 -6.86 -0.01
C MET A 175 -9.47 -6.37 -0.48
N LEU A 176 -8.68 -5.71 0.36
CA LEU A 176 -7.29 -5.36 0.05
C LEU A 176 -6.43 -6.60 -0.18
N GLN A 177 -6.58 -7.64 0.64
CA GLN A 177 -5.89 -8.92 0.42
C GLN A 177 -6.28 -9.57 -0.91
N LYS A 178 -7.58 -9.56 -1.25
CA LYS A 178 -8.06 -10.09 -2.52
C LYS A 178 -7.49 -9.32 -3.71
N MET A 179 -7.50 -8.00 -3.63
CA MET A 179 -6.90 -7.13 -4.64
C MET A 179 -5.40 -7.43 -4.82
N LEU A 180 -4.64 -7.62 -3.73
CA LEU A 180 -3.22 -8.00 -3.81
C LEU A 180 -3.01 -9.33 -4.56
N ILE A 181 -3.90 -10.30 -4.36
CA ILE A 181 -3.86 -11.59 -5.07
C ILE A 181 -4.17 -11.39 -6.55
N ASP A 182 -5.25 -10.68 -6.87
CA ASP A 182 -5.74 -10.49 -8.23
C ASP A 182 -4.77 -9.68 -9.09
N THR A 183 -4.11 -8.67 -8.50
CA THR A 183 -3.19 -7.78 -9.23
C THR A 183 -1.75 -8.28 -9.22
N GLY A 184 -1.41 -9.20 -8.32
CA GLY A 184 -0.03 -9.50 -7.94
C GLY A 184 0.71 -8.31 -7.32
N GLU A 185 1.96 -8.52 -6.87
CA GLU A 185 2.79 -7.49 -6.22
C GLU A 185 3.10 -6.28 -7.14
N GLY A 186 2.95 -6.43 -8.46
CA GLY A 186 3.23 -5.39 -9.46
C GLY A 186 2.02 -4.55 -9.90
N GLY A 187 0.79 -5.06 -9.78
CA GLY A 187 -0.35 -4.60 -10.60
C GLY A 187 -1.37 -3.65 -9.94
N ILE A 188 -1.20 -3.28 -8.67
CA ILE A 188 -2.19 -2.50 -7.90
C ILE A 188 -2.54 -1.16 -8.57
N ASN A 189 -1.54 -0.45 -9.11
CA ASN A 189 -1.74 0.86 -9.74
C ASN A 189 -2.46 0.78 -11.10
N ALA A 190 -2.53 -0.40 -11.72
CA ALA A 190 -3.21 -0.57 -13.00
C ALA A 190 -4.72 -0.75 -12.81
N MET A 191 -5.19 -1.20 -11.64
CA MET A 191 -6.56 -1.70 -11.46
C MET A 191 -7.38 -0.92 -10.42
N CYS A 192 -6.87 0.18 -9.88
CA CYS A 192 -7.62 1.05 -8.97
C CYS A 192 -8.02 2.35 -9.67
N ALA A 193 -9.33 2.59 -9.84
CA ALA A 193 -9.85 3.85 -10.37
C ALA A 193 -10.64 4.60 -9.28
N HIS A 194 -10.57 5.93 -9.32
CA HIS A 194 -11.30 6.80 -8.41
C HIS A 194 -12.60 7.25 -9.07
N LEU A 195 -13.71 7.00 -8.38
CA LEU A 195 -15.05 7.39 -8.84
C LEU A 195 -15.66 8.36 -7.85
N GLU A 196 -16.21 9.47 -8.33
CA GLU A 196 -17.10 10.31 -7.53
C GLU A 196 -18.55 10.00 -7.89
N VAL A 197 -19.39 9.80 -6.88
CA VAL A 197 -20.81 9.45 -7.07
C VAL A 197 -21.70 10.29 -6.15
N GLU A 198 -22.92 10.57 -6.59
CA GLU A 198 -23.90 11.27 -5.73
C GLU A 198 -24.37 10.39 -4.58
N SER A 199 -24.63 9.09 -4.85
CA SER A 199 -25.09 8.13 -3.86
C SER A 199 -24.54 6.71 -4.04
N VAL A 200 -23.82 6.27 -3.00
CA VAL A 200 -23.67 4.87 -2.53
C VAL A 200 -24.79 3.92 -2.93
N ASP A 201 -25.88 4.14 -2.23
CA ASP A 201 -27.03 3.26 -2.15
C ASP A 201 -27.81 3.21 -3.46
N GLU A 202 -27.86 4.32 -4.21
CA GLU A 202 -28.52 4.32 -5.51
C GLU A 202 -27.73 3.47 -6.52
N LEU A 203 -26.40 3.60 -6.55
CA LEU A 203 -25.54 2.78 -7.40
C LEU A 203 -25.69 1.29 -7.08
N MET A 204 -25.78 0.95 -5.78
CA MET A 204 -25.85 -0.44 -5.30
C MET A 204 -27.28 -1.01 -5.20
N ARG A 205 -28.30 -0.23 -5.53
CA ARG A 205 -29.73 -0.54 -5.29
C ARG A 205 -30.17 -1.87 -5.87
N ASP A 206 -29.78 -2.17 -7.10
CA ASP A 206 -30.17 -3.38 -7.80
C ASP A 206 -29.07 -3.90 -8.75
N ASN A 207 -29.26 -5.09 -9.30
CA ASN A 207 -28.27 -5.73 -10.18
C ASN A 207 -28.07 -5.00 -11.52
N GLU A 208 -28.99 -4.13 -11.89
CA GLU A 208 -28.93 -3.34 -13.12
C GLU A 208 -28.18 -2.03 -12.89
N THR A 209 -28.36 -1.35 -11.76
CA THR A 209 -27.63 -0.12 -11.42
C THR A 209 -26.15 -0.37 -11.13
N ARG A 210 -25.81 -1.58 -10.65
CA ARG A 210 -24.41 -2.00 -10.40
C ARG A 210 -23.57 -2.18 -11.66
N VAL A 211 -24.17 -2.06 -12.85
CA VAL A 211 -23.46 -2.14 -14.12
C VAL A 211 -23.15 -0.72 -14.59
N ILE A 212 -21.87 -0.40 -14.70
CA ILE A 212 -21.36 0.92 -15.11
C ILE A 212 -20.52 0.82 -16.38
N HIS A 213 -20.47 1.89 -17.17
CA HIS A 213 -19.61 1.99 -18.35
C HIS A 213 -18.38 2.87 -18.10
N CYS A 214 -17.20 2.32 -18.35
CA CYS A 214 -15.98 3.09 -18.51
C CYS A 214 -15.82 3.42 -19.99
N LEU A 215 -15.75 4.71 -20.32
CA LEU A 215 -15.54 5.22 -21.67
C LEU A 215 -14.16 5.87 -21.73
N SER A 216 -13.24 5.35 -22.55
CA SER A 216 -11.86 5.84 -22.54
C SER A 216 -11.48 6.55 -23.85
N LEU A 217 -10.77 7.66 -23.70
CA LEU A 217 -10.09 8.40 -24.76
C LEU A 217 -8.59 8.05 -24.86
N ASP A 218 -8.09 7.12 -24.04
CA ASP A 218 -6.69 6.71 -24.02
C ASP A 218 -6.55 5.18 -24.12
N ASN A 219 -6.17 4.70 -25.31
CA ASN A 219 -5.90 3.29 -25.60
C ASN A 219 -4.72 2.68 -24.82
N ASN A 220 -3.87 3.46 -24.13
CA ASN A 220 -2.77 2.93 -23.32
C ASN A 220 -3.28 2.03 -22.19
N GLU A 221 -4.44 2.37 -21.62
CA GLU A 221 -5.04 1.61 -20.51
C GLU A 221 -5.84 0.38 -20.97
N TYR A 222 -6.10 0.23 -22.28
CA TYR A 222 -6.89 -0.89 -22.79
C TYR A 222 -6.36 -2.25 -22.33
N ASN A 223 -5.03 -2.39 -22.22
CA ASN A 223 -4.40 -3.64 -21.81
C ASN A 223 -4.75 -4.07 -20.38
N VAL A 224 -5.16 -3.14 -19.53
CA VAL A 224 -5.67 -3.43 -18.18
C VAL A 224 -7.08 -4.03 -18.28
N PHE A 225 -7.93 -3.45 -19.12
CA PHE A 225 -9.36 -3.79 -19.19
C PHE A 225 -9.73 -4.85 -20.25
N LYS A 226 -8.77 -5.33 -21.05
CA LYS A 226 -9.07 -6.19 -22.22
C LYS A 226 -9.59 -7.60 -21.90
N THR A 227 -9.60 -8.01 -20.65
CA THR A 227 -9.93 -9.38 -20.26
C THR A 227 -11.29 -9.41 -19.57
N VAL A 228 -12.31 -9.91 -20.26
CA VAL A 228 -13.62 -10.22 -19.65
C VAL A 228 -13.42 -11.22 -18.50
N GLY A 229 -14.10 -11.00 -17.38
CA GLY A 229 -13.88 -11.71 -16.11
C GLY A 229 -12.71 -11.15 -15.28
N GLY A 230 -11.92 -10.23 -15.84
CA GLY A 230 -10.88 -9.52 -15.09
C GLY A 230 -11.48 -8.68 -13.97
N LYS A 231 -10.79 -8.63 -12.82
CA LYS A 231 -11.22 -7.82 -11.67
C LYS A 231 -10.64 -6.42 -11.74
N ILE A 232 -11.44 -5.44 -11.32
CA ILE A 232 -11.07 -4.03 -11.19
C ILE A 232 -11.56 -3.57 -9.84
N TYR A 233 -10.80 -2.72 -9.17
CA TYR A 233 -11.15 -2.16 -7.87
C TYR A 233 -11.40 -0.66 -8.00
N PHE A 234 -12.38 -0.15 -7.28
CA PHE A 234 -12.71 1.28 -7.27
C PHE A 234 -12.58 1.87 -5.87
N ILE A 235 -11.99 3.04 -5.78
CA ILE A 235 -12.19 3.93 -4.64
C ILE A 235 -13.35 4.86 -5.00
N ILE A 236 -14.51 4.61 -4.40
CA ILE A 236 -15.72 5.39 -4.64
C ILE A 236 -15.83 6.46 -3.55
N HIS A 237 -15.86 7.72 -3.94
CA HIS A 237 -16.14 8.87 -3.08
C HIS A 237 -17.59 9.28 -3.25
N GLU A 238 -18.35 9.25 -2.16
CA GLU A 238 -19.74 9.70 -2.16
C GLU A 238 -19.80 11.18 -1.80
N ILE A 239 -20.21 12.01 -2.75
CA ILE A 239 -20.15 13.47 -2.64
C ILE A 239 -21.06 13.98 -1.51
N THR A 240 -22.24 13.35 -1.35
CA THR A 240 -23.27 13.81 -0.42
C THR A 240 -22.91 13.59 1.05
N THR A 241 -22.26 12.47 1.35
CA THR A 241 -21.84 12.08 2.71
C THR A 241 -20.37 12.36 2.98
N ASN A 242 -19.59 12.64 1.92
CA ASN A 242 -18.13 12.68 1.93
C ASN A 242 -17.50 11.37 2.41
N GLU A 243 -18.20 10.24 2.27
CA GLU A 243 -17.70 8.92 2.64
C GLU A 243 -16.88 8.31 1.50
N THR A 244 -16.13 7.26 1.81
CA THR A 244 -15.37 6.54 0.79
C THR A 244 -15.48 5.04 0.97
N TYR A 245 -15.61 4.38 -0.16
CA TYR A 245 -15.81 2.95 -0.28
C TYR A 245 -14.69 2.37 -1.13
N LEU A 246 -14.27 1.16 -0.82
CA LEU A 246 -13.53 0.32 -1.74
C LEU A 246 -14.55 -0.64 -2.36
N ALA A 247 -14.54 -0.82 -3.68
CA ALA A 247 -15.47 -1.69 -4.37
C ALA A 247 -14.73 -2.65 -5.31
N GLU A 248 -15.14 -3.90 -5.33
CA GLU A 248 -14.68 -4.91 -6.28
C GLU A 248 -15.65 -4.94 -7.47
N SER A 249 -15.09 -4.98 -8.68
CA SER A 249 -15.85 -5.10 -9.92
C SER A 249 -15.25 -6.14 -10.85
N GLU A 250 -16.07 -6.60 -11.78
CA GLU A 250 -15.68 -7.51 -12.86
C GLU A 250 -16.01 -6.90 -14.22
N ILE A 251 -15.13 -7.13 -15.18
CA ILE A 251 -15.32 -6.73 -16.57
C ILE A 251 -16.29 -7.70 -17.25
N THR A 252 -17.46 -7.22 -17.65
CA THR A 252 -18.50 -8.04 -18.30
C THR A 252 -18.51 -7.91 -19.82
N ASP A 253 -18.10 -6.75 -20.35
CA ASP A 253 -17.92 -6.50 -21.78
C ASP A 253 -16.75 -5.54 -22.01
N VAL A 254 -16.03 -5.70 -23.12
CA VAL A 254 -14.96 -4.78 -23.52
C VAL A 254 -14.85 -4.76 -25.03
N GLY A 255 -14.64 -3.56 -25.59
CA GLY A 255 -14.49 -3.41 -27.03
C GLY A 255 -13.67 -2.20 -27.39
N LYS A 256 -12.75 -2.40 -28.34
CA LYS A 256 -12.04 -1.30 -29.00
C LYS A 256 -12.98 -0.61 -29.97
N ILE A 257 -12.92 0.70 -29.99
CA ILE A 257 -13.55 1.51 -31.01
C ILE A 257 -12.54 1.77 -32.13
N ILE A 258 -12.94 1.46 -33.36
CA ILE A 258 -12.15 1.73 -34.54
C ILE A 258 -12.99 2.66 -35.42
N PRO A 259 -12.60 3.95 -35.58
CA PRO A 259 -13.44 4.94 -36.27
C PRO A 259 -13.88 4.55 -37.69
N ASN A 260 -13.05 3.76 -38.39
CA ASN A 260 -13.30 3.26 -39.74
C ASN A 260 -14.04 1.91 -39.80
N ASN A 261 -14.43 1.33 -38.66
CA ASN A 261 -15.22 0.12 -38.58
C ASN A 261 -16.52 0.35 -37.79
N PRO A 262 -17.64 0.67 -38.48
CA PRO A 262 -18.93 0.91 -37.83
C PRO A 262 -19.40 -0.21 -36.91
N GLN A 263 -18.99 -1.46 -37.13
CA GLN A 263 -19.39 -2.57 -36.24
C GLN A 263 -18.88 -2.39 -34.80
N THR A 264 -17.82 -1.60 -34.60
CA THR A 264 -17.24 -1.37 -33.27
C THR A 264 -17.99 -0.32 -32.44
N TYR A 265 -18.70 0.62 -33.07
CA TYR A 265 -19.43 1.71 -32.38
C TYR A 265 -20.93 1.78 -32.70
N ASN A 266 -21.41 1.07 -33.72
CA ASN A 266 -22.83 1.01 -34.08
C ASN A 266 -23.54 -0.06 -33.27
N LYS A 267 -23.48 0.08 -31.94
CA LYS A 267 -24.13 -0.81 -30.98
C LYS A 267 -24.98 0.01 -30.03
N VAL A 268 -26.12 -0.55 -29.64
CA VAL A 268 -26.99 0.08 -28.64
C VAL A 268 -26.42 -0.26 -27.28
N ILE A 269 -25.83 0.75 -26.61
CA ILE A 269 -25.43 0.62 -25.21
C ILE A 269 -26.66 0.95 -24.33
N PRO A 270 -27.08 0.04 -23.44
CA PRO A 270 -28.19 0.30 -22.52
C PRO A 270 -27.93 1.55 -21.68
N SER A 271 -29.01 2.19 -21.21
CA SER A 271 -28.86 3.29 -20.26
C SER A 271 -28.26 2.78 -18.95
N ARG A 272 -27.08 3.28 -18.60
CA ARG A 272 -26.31 2.93 -17.39
C ARG A 272 -25.56 4.15 -16.90
N TYR A 273 -25.12 4.10 -15.64
CA TYR A 273 -24.11 5.03 -15.14
C TYR A 273 -22.83 4.87 -15.95
N TYR A 274 -22.10 5.96 -16.15
CA TYR A 274 -20.86 5.93 -16.93
C TYR A 274 -19.87 6.97 -16.44
N PHE A 275 -18.59 6.74 -16.73
CA PHE A 275 -17.52 7.68 -16.43
C PHE A 275 -16.49 7.67 -17.55
N PHE A 276 -15.75 8.77 -17.68
CA PHE A 276 -14.68 8.90 -18.68
C PHE A 276 -13.29 8.68 -18.07
N ARG A 277 -12.42 8.00 -18.82
CA ARG A 277 -10.96 7.92 -18.54
C ARG A 277 -10.13 8.49 -19.69
N GLY A 278 -8.89 8.86 -19.40
CA GLY A 278 -7.98 9.49 -20.36
C GLY A 278 -8.15 11.01 -20.47
N ILE A 279 -9.01 11.61 -19.65
CA ILE A 279 -8.96 13.05 -19.34
C ILE A 279 -7.90 13.26 -18.25
N ALA A 280 -7.20 14.40 -18.25
CA ALA A 280 -6.03 14.65 -17.39
C ALA A 280 -6.30 14.72 -15.86
N GLU A 281 -7.43 14.17 -15.41
CA GLU A 281 -7.92 14.20 -14.05
C GLU A 281 -7.74 12.84 -13.39
N ASP A 282 -7.25 12.85 -12.15
CA ASP A 282 -7.02 11.64 -11.35
C ASP A 282 -8.32 11.00 -10.86
N MET A 283 -9.43 11.74 -10.86
CA MET A 283 -10.75 11.29 -10.41
C MET A 283 -11.77 11.41 -11.54
N SER A 284 -12.56 10.35 -11.75
CA SER A 284 -13.63 10.35 -12.73
C SER A 284 -14.97 10.55 -12.04
N HIS A 285 -15.74 11.55 -12.48
CA HIS A 285 -17.12 11.71 -12.04
C HIS A 285 -18.01 10.65 -12.70
N LEU A 286 -18.86 9.98 -11.92
CA LEU A 286 -19.85 9.02 -12.42
C LEU A 286 -21.13 9.76 -12.79
N GLU A 287 -21.37 9.86 -14.09
CA GLU A 287 -22.57 10.46 -14.64
C GLU A 287 -23.76 9.52 -14.47
N GLY A 288 -24.94 10.12 -14.25
CA GLY A 288 -26.20 9.39 -14.12
C GLY A 288 -26.57 8.56 -15.37
N PRO A 289 -27.59 7.70 -15.27
CA PRO A 289 -27.95 6.80 -16.36
C PRO A 289 -28.27 7.54 -17.66
N SER A 290 -27.48 7.29 -18.71
CA SER A 290 -27.69 7.91 -20.01
C SER A 290 -27.48 6.91 -21.15
N ILE A 291 -28.09 7.17 -22.29
CA ILE A 291 -27.84 6.39 -23.52
C ILE A 291 -26.66 7.03 -24.22
N ILE A 292 -25.55 6.28 -24.36
CA ILE A 292 -24.40 6.72 -25.14
C ILE A 292 -24.70 6.51 -26.62
N ASN A 293 -24.75 7.59 -27.39
CA ASN A 293 -25.06 7.51 -28.80
C ASN A 293 -23.83 7.11 -29.65
N ASN A 294 -24.08 6.73 -30.90
CA ASN A 294 -23.04 6.28 -31.83
C ASN A 294 -21.96 7.34 -32.10
N GLU A 295 -22.30 8.64 -32.07
CA GLU A 295 -21.34 9.72 -32.30
C GLU A 295 -20.37 9.86 -31.12
N GLN A 296 -20.89 9.78 -29.89
CA GLN A 296 -20.08 9.74 -28.67
C GLN A 296 -19.17 8.51 -28.70
N LEU A 297 -19.70 7.32 -28.98
CA LEU A 297 -18.89 6.10 -29.04
C LEU A 297 -17.78 6.18 -30.08
N LYS A 298 -18.05 6.71 -31.27
CA LYS A 298 -17.06 6.85 -32.35
C LYS A 298 -15.85 7.72 -31.96
N SER A 299 -16.01 8.60 -30.98
CA SER A 299 -14.94 9.47 -30.48
C SER A 299 -14.02 8.80 -29.44
N LEU A 300 -14.38 7.61 -28.94
CA LEU A 300 -13.63 6.88 -27.93
C LEU A 300 -12.58 5.97 -28.57
N ASP A 301 -11.62 5.55 -27.76
CA ASP A 301 -10.64 4.51 -28.10
C ASP A 301 -11.16 3.11 -27.72
N TYR A 302 -11.83 3.00 -26.57
CA TYR A 302 -12.48 1.77 -26.13
C TYR A 302 -13.61 2.04 -25.12
N HIS A 303 -14.45 1.04 -24.90
CA HIS A 303 -15.41 1.00 -23.81
C HIS A 303 -15.21 -0.27 -22.97
N VAL A 304 -15.64 -0.20 -21.72
CA VAL A 304 -15.70 -1.35 -20.79
C VAL A 304 -17.04 -1.31 -20.07
N GLU A 305 -17.70 -2.45 -19.95
CA GLU A 305 -18.80 -2.66 -19.03
C GLU A 305 -18.26 -3.34 -17.78
N LEU A 306 -18.56 -2.77 -16.63
CA LEU A 306 -18.09 -3.19 -15.33
C LEU A 306 -19.29 -3.48 -14.44
N ARG A 307 -19.28 -4.62 -13.74
CA ARG A 307 -20.28 -4.96 -12.73
C ARG A 307 -19.65 -4.89 -11.36
N ILE A 308 -20.18 -4.05 -10.47
CA ILE A 308 -19.79 -4.02 -9.06
C ILE A 308 -20.32 -5.27 -8.38
N LEU A 309 -19.41 -6.06 -7.80
CA LEU A 309 -19.70 -7.33 -7.14
C LEU A 309 -19.93 -7.13 -5.64
N ASP A 310 -19.03 -6.39 -5.01
CA ASP A 310 -18.99 -6.17 -3.57
C ASP A 310 -18.38 -4.80 -3.24
N TYR A 311 -18.63 -4.29 -2.05
CA TYR A 311 -18.09 -3.01 -1.57
C TYR A 311 -17.99 -2.96 -0.05
N ALA A 312 -17.04 -2.18 0.44
CA ALA A 312 -16.82 -1.96 1.86
C ALA A 312 -16.67 -0.47 2.14
N LYS A 313 -17.41 0.01 3.14
CA LYS A 313 -17.45 1.40 3.61
C LYS A 313 -16.26 1.72 4.52
N ASP A 314 -15.94 3.02 4.64
CA ASP A 314 -14.97 3.64 5.55
C ASP A 314 -13.48 3.51 5.16
N TYR A 315 -13.18 3.50 3.86
CA TYR A 315 -11.80 3.46 3.37
C TYR A 315 -10.98 4.70 3.80
N GLN A 316 -11.63 5.85 4.01
CA GLN A 316 -10.99 7.13 4.35
C GLN A 316 -10.16 7.10 5.65
N LEU A 317 -10.45 6.19 6.58
CA LEU A 317 -9.68 6.04 7.82
C LEU A 317 -8.21 5.63 7.58
N MET A 318 -7.87 5.16 6.38
CA MET A 318 -6.52 4.68 6.05
C MET A 318 -5.67 5.71 5.28
N LYS A 319 -6.19 6.93 5.08
CA LYS A 319 -5.48 8.05 4.41
C LYS A 319 -4.87 9.05 5.40
N ALA A 320 -5.08 8.90 6.71
CA ALA A 320 -4.81 9.96 7.69
C ALA A 320 -3.31 10.14 8.05
N LEU A 321 -2.40 9.26 7.61
CA LEU A 321 -0.97 9.47 7.78
C LEU A 321 -0.42 10.41 6.69
N THR A 322 -0.47 11.71 6.95
CA THR A 322 0.12 12.69 6.04
C THR A 322 1.64 12.47 5.87
N PRO A 323 2.21 12.70 4.67
CA PRO A 323 3.66 12.60 4.40
C PRO A 323 4.56 13.37 5.39
N THR A 324 4.03 14.37 6.09
CA THR A 324 4.72 15.16 7.11
C THR A 324 5.16 14.32 8.31
N GLN A 325 4.46 13.22 8.63
CA GLN A 325 4.85 12.30 9.70
C GLN A 325 6.03 11.39 9.29
N GLN A 326 6.16 11.04 8.00
CA GLN A 326 7.27 10.23 7.48
C GLN A 326 8.55 11.05 7.22
N LYS A 327 8.44 12.34 6.87
CA LYS A 327 9.58 13.19 6.45
C LYS A 327 10.58 13.54 7.56
N ASN A 328 10.28 13.26 8.82
CA ASN A 328 11.17 13.59 9.95
C ASN A 328 12.17 12.46 10.31
N ILE A 329 12.18 11.35 9.58
CA ILE A 329 13.16 10.27 9.77
C ILE A 329 14.20 10.38 8.65
N ILE A 330 15.22 11.21 8.87
CA ILE A 330 16.39 11.30 7.99
C ILE A 330 17.42 10.28 8.48
N TRP A 331 17.73 9.30 7.62
CA TRP A 331 18.83 8.39 7.83
C TRP A 331 20.11 9.02 7.29
N GLU A 332 21.03 9.39 8.17
CA GLU A 332 22.41 9.66 7.78
C GLU A 332 23.20 8.35 7.91
N GLU A 333 23.63 7.79 6.78
CA GLU A 333 24.65 6.75 6.77
C GLU A 333 25.96 7.35 7.30
N ASP A 334 26.33 6.98 8.52
CA ASP A 334 27.66 7.31 9.05
C ASP A 334 28.70 6.42 8.35
N GLN A 335 29.34 6.97 7.31
CA GLN A 335 30.39 6.26 6.56
C GLN A 335 31.68 6.01 7.37
N ASN A 336 31.78 6.53 8.60
CA ASN A 336 33.01 6.44 9.40
C ASN A 336 32.98 5.39 10.52
N THR A 337 31.85 4.71 10.76
CA THR A 337 31.82 3.60 11.72
C THR A 337 31.40 2.32 11.03
N LEU A 338 32.39 1.45 10.76
CA LEU A 338 32.18 0.20 10.03
C LEU A 338 31.06 -0.67 10.64
N HIS A 339 30.64 -0.50 11.90
CA HIS A 339 29.66 -1.35 12.59
C HIS A 339 28.69 -0.60 13.54
N SER A 340 28.30 0.66 13.29
CA SER A 340 27.21 1.25 14.11
C SER A 340 26.30 2.21 13.34
N ILE A 341 25.04 1.81 13.17
CA ILE A 341 23.93 2.72 12.87
C ILE A 341 23.55 3.39 14.18
N ARG A 342 23.62 4.72 14.28
CA ARG A 342 23.13 5.48 15.45
C ARG A 342 22.01 6.42 15.04
N MET A 343 20.88 6.35 15.74
CA MET A 343 19.81 7.34 15.63
C MET A 343 20.18 8.61 16.41
N ARG A 344 20.14 9.78 15.75
CA ARG A 344 20.11 11.09 16.42
C ARG A 344 18.83 11.83 16.04
N GLY A 345 18.00 12.14 17.02
CA GLY A 345 16.88 13.08 16.83
C GLY A 345 17.42 14.50 16.76
N ASN A 346 17.12 15.24 15.69
CA ASN A 346 17.51 16.63 15.55
C ASN A 346 16.30 17.54 15.82
N VAL A 347 16.33 18.24 16.97
CA VAL A 347 15.47 19.38 17.26
C VAL A 347 16.20 20.61 16.75
N ASN A 348 15.80 21.14 15.59
CA ASN A 348 15.81 22.58 15.27
C ASN A 348 15.27 22.84 13.85
N THR A 349 14.08 23.43 13.80
CA THR A 349 13.54 24.09 12.61
C THR A 349 14.17 25.47 12.42
N GLN A 350 14.82 25.70 11.28
CA GLN A 350 14.90 27.03 10.69
C GLN A 350 14.66 27.00 9.17
N ASN A 351 13.70 27.83 8.77
CA ASN A 351 13.23 28.17 7.44
C ASN A 351 14.33 28.37 6.40
N LEU A 352 14.17 27.82 5.18
CA LEU A 352 14.84 28.32 3.97
C LEU A 352 14.06 28.03 2.67
N LYS A 353 13.40 29.09 2.17
CA LYS A 353 13.23 29.51 0.77
C LYS A 353 12.90 28.46 -0.31
N ILE A 354 11.62 28.36 -0.65
CA ILE A 354 11.13 27.96 -1.99
C ILE A 354 10.34 29.13 -2.58
N LYS A 355 10.99 29.93 -3.42
CA LYS A 355 10.34 30.82 -4.40
C LYS A 355 11.43 31.35 -5.33
N ARG A 356 11.69 30.66 -6.46
CA ARG A 356 12.34 31.21 -7.68
C ARG A 356 12.59 30.24 -8.86
N LYS A 357 12.02 29.03 -8.89
CA LYS A 357 12.24 28.09 -10.02
C LYS A 357 11.08 27.94 -11.01
N SER A 358 9.87 28.47 -10.75
CA SER A 358 8.72 28.26 -11.65
C SER A 358 8.66 29.24 -12.84
N GLU A 359 9.01 30.51 -12.65
CA GLU A 359 8.82 31.55 -13.69
C GLU A 359 9.76 31.36 -14.90
N HIS A 360 10.97 30.83 -14.71
CA HIS A 360 11.91 30.62 -15.81
C HIS A 360 11.57 29.38 -16.66
N ALA A 361 11.00 28.34 -16.03
CA ALA A 361 10.54 27.15 -16.74
C ALA A 361 9.28 27.43 -17.57
N GLU A 362 8.33 28.22 -17.03
CA GLU A 362 7.14 28.65 -17.78
C GLU A 362 7.48 29.57 -18.95
N SER A 363 8.48 30.46 -18.79
CA SER A 363 8.98 31.30 -19.89
C SER A 363 9.53 30.47 -21.04
N LEU A 364 10.34 29.45 -20.77
CA LEU A 364 10.94 28.58 -21.79
C LEU A 364 9.90 27.69 -22.49
N ILE A 365 8.87 27.24 -21.76
CA ILE A 365 7.76 26.46 -22.33
C ILE A 365 6.90 27.33 -23.26
N ASN A 366 6.65 28.58 -22.90
CA ASN A 366 5.87 29.50 -23.74
C ASN A 366 6.64 29.92 -25.00
N GLU A 367 7.94 30.16 -24.89
CA GLU A 367 8.81 30.46 -26.04
C GLU A 367 8.89 29.27 -27.03
N ALA A 368 8.95 28.03 -26.52
CA ALA A 368 8.90 26.82 -27.35
C ALA A 368 7.53 26.59 -28.03
N ARG A 369 6.43 27.07 -27.44
CA ARG A 369 5.08 27.01 -28.03
C ARG A 369 4.90 28.06 -29.13
N GLU A 370 5.41 29.28 -28.92
CA GLU A 370 5.35 30.33 -29.95
C GLU A 370 6.16 29.95 -31.19
N LEU A 371 7.35 29.36 -31.02
CA LEU A 371 8.18 28.88 -32.13
C LEU A 371 7.52 27.74 -32.93
N ASN A 372 6.73 26.87 -32.29
CA ASN A 372 5.98 25.80 -32.95
C ASN A 372 4.74 26.30 -33.71
N THR A 373 4.18 27.44 -33.32
CA THR A 373 2.98 28.00 -33.97
C THR A 373 3.34 28.72 -35.27
N PHE A 374 4.58 29.19 -35.41
CA PHE A 374 5.04 29.98 -36.57
C PHE A 374 5.51 29.13 -37.76
N ALA A 375 5.82 27.84 -37.56
CA ALA A 375 6.35 26.96 -38.61
C ALA A 375 5.43 25.74 -38.79
N GLY A 376 4.49 25.81 -39.73
CA GLY A 376 3.56 24.72 -40.09
C GLY A 376 4.20 23.49 -40.74
N LYS A 377 5.28 22.95 -40.16
CA LYS A 377 5.87 21.65 -40.51
C LYS A 377 6.30 20.91 -39.25
N LYS A 378 5.88 19.65 -39.15
CA LYS A 378 6.25 18.69 -38.11
C LYS A 378 7.75 18.39 -38.24
N LEU A 379 8.58 19.02 -37.41
CA LEU A 379 10.00 18.65 -37.27
C LEU A 379 10.14 17.64 -36.12
N SER A 380 10.82 16.52 -36.39
CA SER A 380 11.26 15.61 -35.35
C SER A 380 12.31 16.33 -34.50
N ILE A 381 12.06 16.43 -33.20
CA ILE A 381 13.02 17.00 -32.25
C ILE A 381 14.22 16.04 -32.18
N ASP A 382 15.41 16.54 -32.53
CA ASP A 382 16.65 15.82 -32.31
C ASP A 382 17.06 15.96 -30.84
N TYR A 383 16.80 14.91 -30.08
CA TYR A 383 17.06 14.87 -28.64
C TYR A 383 18.55 15.02 -28.29
N ASN A 384 19.46 14.70 -29.22
CA ASN A 384 20.89 14.84 -28.97
C ASN A 384 21.31 16.32 -28.88
N LEU A 385 20.70 17.19 -29.70
CA LEU A 385 20.96 18.63 -29.68
C LEU A 385 20.43 19.28 -28.39
N LEU A 386 19.36 18.71 -27.82
CA LEU A 386 18.75 19.16 -26.58
C LEU A 386 19.59 18.76 -25.36
N ILE A 387 20.23 17.58 -25.42
CA ILE A 387 21.17 17.10 -24.41
C ILE A 387 22.46 17.93 -24.45
N GLU A 388 23.04 18.20 -25.63
CA GLU A 388 24.23 19.07 -25.75
C GLU A 388 24.00 20.45 -25.15
N LYS A 389 22.86 21.09 -25.44
CA LYS A 389 22.54 22.41 -24.84
C LYS A 389 22.33 22.34 -23.33
N PHE A 390 21.82 21.22 -22.81
CA PHE A 390 21.66 21.04 -21.38
C PHE A 390 23.00 20.88 -20.66
N GLU A 391 23.97 20.22 -21.31
CA GLU A 391 25.33 20.09 -20.78
C GLU A 391 26.12 21.40 -20.87
N GLU A 392 25.96 22.19 -21.93
CA GLU A 392 26.53 23.55 -22.03
C GLU A 392 26.05 24.48 -20.91
N ILE A 393 24.76 24.39 -20.54
CA ILE A 393 24.19 25.18 -19.43
C ILE A 393 24.66 24.67 -18.06
N ARG A 394 24.83 23.35 -17.91
CA ARG A 394 25.31 22.73 -16.67
C ARG A 394 26.75 23.12 -16.35
N ASP A 395 27.60 23.23 -17.36
CA ASP A 395 29.04 23.41 -17.20
C ASP A 395 29.47 24.89 -17.11
N GLY A 396 28.51 25.83 -17.02
CA GLY A 396 28.74 27.16 -16.46
C GLY A 396 29.74 28.04 -17.21
N ASN A 397 29.90 27.87 -18.52
CA ASN A 397 30.74 28.76 -19.33
C ASN A 397 29.92 29.93 -19.90
N THR A 398 30.00 31.08 -19.22
CA THR A 398 29.56 32.35 -19.77
C THR A 398 30.55 32.83 -20.84
N SER A 399 30.17 32.72 -22.12
CA SER A 399 30.42 33.80 -23.08
C SER A 399 29.46 33.77 -24.27
N LYS A 400 28.54 34.75 -24.22
CA LYS A 400 27.57 35.25 -25.22
C LYS A 400 26.36 34.39 -25.54
#